data_AF-A0AAD5S9P0-F1
#
_entry.id   AF-A0AAD5S9P0-F1
#
_cell.length_a   1.000
_cell.length_b   1.000
_cell.length_c   1.000
_cell.angle_alpha   90.00
_cell.angle_beta   90.00
_cell.angle_gamma   90.00
#
_symmetry.space_group_name_H-M   'P 1'
#
loop_
_entity.id
_entity.type
_entity.pdbx_description
1 polymer ?
#
loop_
_entity_poly.entity_id
_entity_poly.type
_entity_poly.pdbx_seq_one_letter_code
_entity_poly.pdbx_strand_id
1 'polypeptide(L)'
;MDTQTTLTLGGASALYHLAYVLGIHHDTLRKALFYRKGRSGERAWEVLSPADAVARLDAFGIGLWSMALAVVGACVSDSLKKLPHTREPVEKKIRFYCVSGSEIPIQDGMKDSMVALKQNAIVEALLASLYGETSLVKVRARRVGAVHMVSATEKFVDMTYWFTDPLQGRYEGILPMLDDVTHYPNTTDEEFLQKVMECYEDVVQDMDGKTLLRVKHRSGTVVYNPQ
;
A
#
# COMPACT_ATOMS: atom_id res chain seq x y z
N MET A 1 -37.32 10.96 -22.13
CA MET A 1 -37.58 9.65 -21.50
C MET A 1 -36.52 9.49 -20.43
N ASP A 2 -36.93 9.61 -19.18
CA ASP A 2 -36.07 9.46 -18.01
C ASP A 2 -35.70 7.98 -17.85
N THR A 3 -34.42 7.65 -17.94
CA THR A 3 -33.91 6.32 -17.59
C THR A 3 -33.81 6.22 -16.06
N GLN A 4 -34.93 5.85 -15.44
CA GLN A 4 -34.91 5.27 -14.09
C GLN A 4 -34.08 3.98 -14.16
N THR A 5 -32.85 4.05 -13.68
CA THR A 5 -32.06 2.88 -13.31
C THR A 5 -32.76 2.22 -12.13
N THR A 6 -33.41 1.09 -12.38
CA THR A 6 -33.98 0.22 -11.37
C THR A 6 -32.85 -0.29 -10.47
N LEU A 7 -32.67 0.35 -9.32
CA LEU A 7 -31.99 -0.23 -8.17
C LEU A 7 -32.74 -1.50 -7.80
N THR A 8 -32.15 -2.65 -8.10
CA THR A 8 -32.66 -3.95 -7.68
C THR A 8 -32.86 -3.94 -6.16
N LEU A 9 -34.00 -4.48 -5.71
CA LEU A 9 -34.47 -4.48 -4.31
C LEU A 9 -33.44 -4.99 -3.27
N GLY A 10 -32.39 -5.70 -3.70
CA GLY A 10 -31.28 -6.14 -2.83
C GLY A 10 -30.32 -5.03 -2.38
N GLY A 11 -30.03 -4.03 -3.23
CA GLY A 11 -29.03 -3.00 -2.93
C GLY A 11 -29.49 -1.95 -1.92
N ALA A 12 -30.77 -1.54 -1.99
CA ALA A 12 -31.34 -0.56 -1.06
C ALA A 12 -31.44 -1.09 0.37
N SER A 13 -31.74 -2.39 0.52
CA SER A 13 -31.78 -3.08 1.83
C SER A 13 -30.39 -3.15 2.47
N ALA A 14 -29.36 -3.52 1.71
CA ALA A 14 -27.99 -3.62 2.22
C ALA A 14 -27.45 -2.27 2.74
N LEU A 15 -27.69 -1.17 2.01
CA LEU A 15 -27.27 0.16 2.43
C LEU A 15 -28.02 0.64 3.70
N TYR A 16 -29.31 0.30 3.81
CA TYR A 16 -30.09 0.59 5.01
C TYR A 16 -29.54 -0.15 6.23
N HIS A 17 -29.27 -1.46 6.09
CA HIS A 17 -28.67 -2.25 7.16
C HIS A 17 -27.29 -1.74 7.57
N LEU A 18 -26.44 -1.37 6.60
CA LEU A 18 -25.13 -0.77 6.88
C LEU A 18 -25.28 0.54 7.66
N ALA A 19 -26.18 1.44 7.23
CA ALA A 19 -26.46 2.69 7.93
C ALA A 19 -26.92 2.46 9.37
N TYR A 20 -27.83 1.49 9.57
CA TYR A 20 -28.33 1.10 10.89
C TYR A 20 -27.21 0.58 11.80
N VAL A 21 -26.38 -0.34 11.32
CA VAL A 21 -25.27 -0.92 12.10
C VAL A 21 -24.24 0.15 12.49
N LEU A 22 -23.97 1.10 11.60
CA LEU A 22 -23.04 2.19 11.87
C LEU A 22 -23.64 3.32 12.72
N GLY A 23 -24.95 3.31 12.99
CA GLY A 23 -25.64 4.40 13.66
C GLY A 23 -25.64 5.70 12.85
N ILE A 24 -25.56 5.61 11.52
CA ILE A 24 -25.54 6.76 10.61
C ILE A 24 -26.92 6.89 9.95
N HIS A 25 -27.43 8.11 9.79
CA HIS A 25 -28.66 8.33 9.04
C HIS A 25 -28.52 7.85 7.59
N HIS A 26 -29.47 7.06 7.10
CA HIS A 26 -29.41 6.42 5.77
C HIS A 26 -29.12 7.43 4.65
N ASP A 27 -29.84 8.57 4.62
CA ASP A 27 -29.63 9.60 3.60
C ASP A 27 -28.25 10.25 3.67
N THR A 28 -27.65 10.33 4.85
CA THR A 28 -26.30 10.89 5.02
C THR A 28 -25.27 9.92 4.45
N LEU A 29 -25.38 8.63 4.77
CA LEU A 29 -24.49 7.60 4.23
C LEU A 29 -24.64 7.51 2.70
N ARG A 30 -25.88 7.50 2.21
CA ARG A 30 -26.18 7.51 0.77
C ARG A 30 -25.56 8.74 0.08
N LYS A 31 -25.72 9.94 0.65
CA LYS A 31 -25.11 11.15 0.09
C LYS A 31 -23.58 11.05 0.06
N ALA A 32 -22.96 10.55 1.11
CA ALA A 32 -21.50 10.40 1.18
C ALA A 32 -20.95 9.40 0.14
N LEU A 33 -21.66 8.29 -0.07
CA LEU A 33 -21.21 7.21 -0.97
C LEU A 33 -21.46 7.51 -2.45
N PHE A 34 -22.57 8.16 -2.80
CA PHE A 34 -22.99 8.30 -4.21
C PHE A 34 -22.85 9.71 -4.77
N TYR A 35 -22.50 10.69 -3.95
CA TYR A 35 -22.39 12.07 -4.39
C TYR A 35 -21.04 12.66 -4.00
N ARG A 36 -20.53 13.57 -4.82
CA ARG A 36 -19.40 14.44 -4.46
C ARG A 36 -19.87 15.89 -4.46
N LYS A 37 -19.29 16.68 -3.56
CA LYS A 37 -19.50 18.12 -3.56
C LYS A 37 -18.67 18.72 -4.70
N GLY A 38 -19.30 19.52 -5.57
CA GLY A 38 -18.59 20.20 -6.66
C GLY A 38 -17.41 21.04 -6.17
N ARG A 39 -16.37 21.19 -7.01
CA ARG A 39 -15.22 22.04 -6.69
C ARG A 39 -15.63 23.52 -6.88
N SER A 40 -15.38 24.33 -5.85
CA SER A 40 -15.52 25.81 -5.79
C SER A 40 -16.90 26.43 -6.11
N GLY A 41 -17.53 27.05 -5.11
CA GLY A 41 -18.62 28.02 -5.28
C GLY A 41 -20.01 27.44 -5.61
N GLU A 42 -20.07 26.29 -6.27
CA GLU A 42 -21.32 25.61 -6.59
C GLU A 42 -21.75 24.75 -5.39
N ARG A 43 -22.94 25.02 -4.84
CA ARG A 43 -23.58 24.18 -3.80
C ARG A 43 -24.17 22.88 -4.38
N ALA A 44 -23.92 22.60 -5.66
CA ALA A 44 -24.46 21.44 -6.35
C ALA A 44 -23.71 20.17 -5.91
N TRP A 45 -24.51 19.11 -5.67
CA TRP A 45 -24.00 17.77 -5.46
C TRP A 45 -23.98 17.05 -6.81
N GLU A 46 -22.83 16.52 -7.18
CA GLU A 46 -22.66 15.73 -8.41
C GLU A 46 -22.83 14.25 -8.07
N VAL A 47 -23.59 13.53 -8.90
CA VAL A 47 -23.72 12.07 -8.80
C VAL A 47 -22.44 11.41 -9.32
N LEU A 48 -21.91 10.44 -8.59
CA LEU A 48 -20.75 9.68 -9.01
C LEU A 48 -21.08 8.70 -10.14
N SER A 49 -20.07 8.35 -10.94
CA SER A 49 -20.18 7.21 -11.83
C SER A 49 -20.36 5.90 -11.02
N PRO A 50 -20.94 4.84 -11.60
CA PRO A 50 -21.03 3.55 -10.93
C PRO A 50 -19.67 3.01 -10.47
N ALA A 51 -18.62 3.19 -11.28
CA ALA A 51 -17.26 2.77 -10.94
C ALA A 51 -16.71 3.54 -9.73
N ASP A 52 -16.86 4.87 -9.71
CA ASP A 52 -16.42 5.70 -8.58
C ASP A 52 -17.20 5.38 -7.29
N ALA A 53 -18.49 5.08 -7.41
CA ALA A 53 -19.32 4.71 -6.27
C ALA A 53 -18.90 3.36 -5.66
N VAL A 54 -18.57 2.38 -6.49
CA VAL A 54 -18.02 1.09 -6.04
C VAL A 54 -16.65 1.28 -5.39
N ALA A 55 -15.72 1.97 -6.06
CA ALA A 55 -14.39 2.25 -5.50
C ALA A 55 -14.46 3.00 -4.17
N ARG A 56 -15.41 3.93 -4.04
CA ARG A 56 -15.66 4.65 -2.77
C ARG A 56 -16.25 3.73 -1.70
N LEU A 57 -17.14 2.82 -2.05
CA LEU A 57 -17.69 1.84 -1.11
C LEU A 57 -16.59 0.91 -0.60
N ASP A 58 -15.72 0.43 -1.48
CA ASP A 58 -14.58 -0.42 -1.13
C ASP A 58 -13.59 0.34 -0.23
N ALA A 59 -13.22 1.57 -0.59
CA ALA A 59 -12.37 2.42 0.23
C ALA A 59 -12.99 2.71 1.61
N PHE A 60 -14.31 2.93 1.66
CA PHE A 60 -15.04 3.11 2.91
C PHE A 60 -15.00 1.84 3.77
N GLY A 61 -15.22 0.66 3.18
CA GLY A 61 -15.15 -0.63 3.87
C GLY A 61 -13.75 -0.93 4.42
N ILE A 62 -12.71 -0.75 3.60
CA ILE A 62 -11.31 -0.91 4.01
C ILE A 62 -10.98 0.07 5.14
N GLY A 63 -11.34 1.34 4.99
CA GLY A 63 -11.09 2.37 6.01
C GLY A 63 -11.79 2.07 7.34
N LEU A 64 -13.03 1.60 7.30
CA LEU A 64 -13.77 1.19 8.49
C LEU A 64 -13.08 0.00 9.19
N TRP A 65 -12.66 -1.01 8.43
CA TRP A 65 -11.96 -2.17 8.97
C TRP A 65 -10.61 -1.80 9.58
N SER A 66 -9.82 -0.98 8.89
CA SER A 66 -8.53 -0.47 9.40
C SER A 66 -8.71 0.33 10.69
N MET A 67 -9.73 1.17 10.77
CA MET A 67 -10.04 1.94 11.98
C MET A 67 -10.47 1.02 13.13
N ALA A 68 -11.32 0.02 12.87
CA ALA A 68 -11.74 -0.95 13.87
C ALA A 68 -10.54 -1.72 14.44
N LEU A 69 -9.62 -2.18 13.58
CA LEU A 69 -8.40 -2.85 14.00
C LEU A 69 -7.47 -1.94 14.82
N ALA A 70 -7.36 -0.66 14.44
CA ALA A 70 -6.59 0.32 15.20
C ALA A 70 -7.18 0.56 16.60
N VAL A 71 -8.51 0.62 16.73
CA VAL A 71 -9.20 0.73 18.03
C VAL A 71 -8.94 -0.51 18.88
N VAL A 72 -9.01 -1.71 18.31
CA VAL A 72 -8.66 -2.96 19.03
C VAL A 72 -7.21 -2.89 19.53
N GLY A 73 -6.27 -2.47 18.68
CA GLY A 73 -4.86 -2.30 19.06
C GLY A 73 -4.67 -1.29 20.19
N ALA A 74 -5.38 -0.17 20.17
CA ALA A 74 -5.35 0.83 21.24
C ALA A 74 -5.91 0.29 22.56
N CYS A 75 -7.07 -0.40 22.52
CA CYS A 75 -7.67 -1.03 23.70
C CYS A 75 -6.76 -2.07 24.34
N VAL A 76 -6.10 -2.91 23.53
CA VAL A 76 -5.11 -3.88 24.01
C VAL A 76 -3.92 -3.15 24.63
N SER A 77 -3.38 -2.12 23.95
CA SER A 77 -2.25 -1.32 24.45
C SER A 77 -2.56 -0.69 25.81
N ASP A 78 -3.74 -0.07 25.95
CA ASP A 78 -4.14 0.60 27.19
C ASP A 78 -4.42 -0.39 28.32
N SER A 79 -4.91 -1.58 28.00
CA SER A 79 -5.06 -2.66 28.98
C SER A 79 -3.69 -3.13 29.51
N LEU A 80 -2.70 -3.27 28.63
CA LEU A 80 -1.33 -3.67 29.01
C LEU A 80 -0.61 -2.58 29.85
N LYS A 81 -0.85 -1.29 29.57
CA LYS A 81 -0.29 -0.17 30.37
C LYS A 81 -0.85 -0.09 31.79
N LYS A 82 -2.04 -0.66 32.04
CA LYS A 82 -2.65 -0.65 33.38
C LYS A 82 -2.05 -1.69 34.32
N LEU A 83 -1.30 -2.66 33.79
CA LEU A 83 -0.70 -3.74 34.56
C LEU A 83 0.33 -3.20 35.57
N PRO A 84 0.45 -3.82 36.76
CA PRO A 84 1.34 -3.29 37.81
C PRO A 84 2.81 -3.18 37.39
N HIS A 85 3.29 -4.14 36.59
CA HIS A 85 4.69 -4.22 36.15
C HIS A 85 5.06 -3.25 35.02
N THR A 86 4.11 -2.48 34.47
CA THR A 86 4.36 -1.48 33.43
C THR A 86 4.35 -0.04 33.95
N ARG A 87 4.08 0.16 35.26
CA ARG A 87 3.99 1.51 35.88
C ARG A 87 5.31 2.08 36.37
N GLU A 88 6.28 1.22 36.67
CA GLU A 88 7.62 1.68 37.02
C GLU A 88 8.35 2.18 35.77
N PRO A 89 9.13 3.28 35.86
CA PRO A 89 9.95 3.74 34.75
C PRO A 89 10.99 2.67 34.40
N VAL A 90 10.71 1.90 33.35
CA VAL A 90 11.62 0.86 32.88
C VAL A 90 12.83 1.53 32.25
N GLU A 91 14.01 1.30 32.83
CA GLU A 91 15.29 1.84 32.35
C GLU A 91 15.63 1.35 30.93
N LYS A 92 15.14 0.17 30.54
CA LYS A 92 15.39 -0.45 29.23
C LYS A 92 14.12 -1.06 28.65
N LYS A 93 13.79 -0.69 27.40
CA LYS A 93 12.66 -1.26 26.64
C LYS A 93 13.20 -2.20 25.57
N ILE A 94 12.77 -3.46 25.60
CA ILE A 94 12.99 -4.41 24.50
C ILE A 94 11.75 -4.35 23.61
N ARG A 95 11.96 -4.16 22.30
CA ARG A 95 10.88 -4.11 21.30
C ARG A 95 10.99 -5.32 20.38
N PHE A 96 9.87 -5.96 20.13
CA PHE A 96 9.75 -7.04 19.16
C PHE A 96 9.03 -6.49 17.93
N TYR A 97 9.60 -6.74 16.75
CA TYR A 97 8.99 -6.38 15.48
C TYR A 97 8.62 -7.67 14.77
N CYS A 98 7.35 -7.83 14.42
CA CYS A 98 6.85 -8.92 13.58
C CYS A 98 6.30 -8.28 12.31
N VAL A 99 6.97 -8.52 11.19
CA VAL A 99 6.60 -8.00 9.86
C VAL A 99 6.38 -9.21 8.97
N SER A 100 5.34 -9.17 8.14
CA SER A 100 5.09 -10.21 7.13
C SER A 100 6.31 -10.34 6.22
N GLY A 101 6.70 -11.57 5.88
CA GLY A 101 7.83 -11.84 4.99
C GLY A 101 7.54 -11.45 3.54
N SER A 102 8.55 -11.55 2.67
CA SER A 102 8.35 -11.36 1.23
C SER A 102 7.36 -12.38 0.67
N GLU A 103 6.50 -11.93 -0.25
CA GLU A 103 5.49 -12.74 -0.90
C GLU A 103 5.79 -12.89 -2.39
N ILE A 104 5.69 -14.10 -2.91
CA ILE A 104 5.77 -14.38 -4.35
C ILE A 104 4.36 -14.79 -4.76
N PRO A 105 3.59 -13.90 -5.40
CA PRO A 105 2.22 -14.22 -5.77
C PRO A 105 2.19 -15.41 -6.75
N ILE A 106 1.34 -16.40 -6.44
CA ILE A 106 1.18 -17.62 -7.26
C ILE A 106 0.40 -17.25 -8.53
N GLN A 107 0.83 -17.76 -9.69
CA GLN A 107 0.35 -17.35 -11.02
C GLN A 107 -1.12 -17.73 -11.35
N ASP A 108 -1.77 -18.60 -10.58
CA ASP A 108 -3.17 -18.99 -10.81
C ASP A 108 -4.15 -17.95 -10.25
N GLY A 109 -4.59 -17.02 -11.11
CA GLY A 109 -5.69 -16.09 -10.80
C GLY A 109 -5.32 -14.92 -9.88
N MET A 110 -4.14 -14.34 -10.09
CA MET A 110 -3.51 -13.28 -9.29
C MET A 110 -4.45 -12.09 -8.95
N LYS A 111 -5.09 -12.13 -7.78
CA LYS A 111 -5.95 -11.03 -7.27
C LYS A 111 -5.22 -10.03 -6.36
N ASP A 112 -4.04 -10.37 -5.83
CA ASP A 112 -3.40 -9.59 -4.75
C ASP A 112 -2.03 -9.02 -5.14
N SER A 113 -1.77 -8.83 -6.43
CA SER A 113 -0.43 -8.48 -6.91
C SER A 113 0.09 -7.14 -6.36
N MET A 114 -0.78 -6.14 -6.25
CA MET A 114 -0.43 -4.84 -5.67
C MET A 114 -0.16 -4.92 -4.16
N VAL A 115 -0.85 -5.81 -3.44
CA VAL A 115 -0.62 -6.05 -2.01
C VAL A 115 0.76 -6.68 -1.82
N ALA A 116 1.07 -7.71 -2.61
CA ALA A 116 2.38 -8.35 -2.61
C ALA A 116 3.51 -7.36 -2.96
N LEU A 117 3.29 -6.47 -3.94
CA LEU A 117 4.27 -5.44 -4.31
C LEU A 117 4.58 -4.50 -3.14
N LYS A 118 3.54 -3.99 -2.46
CA LYS A 118 3.69 -3.12 -1.29
C LYS A 118 4.36 -3.84 -0.12
N GLN A 119 3.98 -5.09 0.15
CA GLN A 119 4.59 -5.91 1.20
C GLN A 119 6.07 -6.14 0.92
N ASN A 120 6.43 -6.51 -0.31
CA ASN A 120 7.82 -6.69 -0.70
C ASN A 120 8.61 -5.38 -0.62
N ALA A 121 8.03 -4.25 -1.03
CA ALA A 121 8.67 -2.94 -0.88
C ALA A 121 8.95 -2.58 0.59
N ILE A 122 8.03 -2.88 1.52
CA ILE A 122 8.24 -2.70 2.97
C ILE A 122 9.37 -3.58 3.48
N VAL A 123 9.40 -4.85 3.07
CA VAL A 123 10.47 -5.79 3.46
C VAL A 123 11.81 -5.31 2.95
N GLU A 124 11.92 -4.88 1.69
CA GLU A 124 13.17 -4.36 1.13
C GLU A 124 13.65 -3.09 1.86
N ALA A 125 12.74 -2.15 2.16
CA ALA A 125 13.08 -0.95 2.92
C ALA A 125 13.53 -1.26 4.37
N LEU A 126 12.87 -2.22 5.01
CA LEU A 126 13.25 -2.68 6.35
C LEU A 126 14.64 -3.33 6.33
N LEU A 127 14.91 -4.20 5.36
CA LEU A 127 16.21 -4.85 5.21
C LEU A 127 17.29 -3.81 4.89
N ALA A 128 17.04 -2.87 3.98
CA ALA A 128 17.99 -1.80 3.66
C ALA A 128 18.35 -0.97 4.91
N SER A 129 17.36 -0.61 5.73
CA SER A 129 17.57 0.13 6.98
C SER A 129 18.38 -0.69 7.99
N LEU A 130 18.00 -1.95 8.21
CA LEU A 130 18.65 -2.83 9.18
C LEU A 130 20.08 -3.21 8.76
N TYR A 131 20.31 -3.53 7.48
CA TYR A 131 21.64 -3.94 7.00
C TYR A 131 22.56 -2.75 6.75
N GLY A 132 22.04 -1.66 6.18
CA GLY A 132 22.78 -0.45 5.86
C GLY A 132 23.34 0.25 7.10
N GLU A 133 22.52 0.47 8.12
CA GLU A 133 22.97 1.16 9.33
C GLU A 133 23.73 0.22 10.29
N THR A 134 23.29 -1.02 10.45
CA THR A 134 23.80 -1.86 11.54
C THR A 134 25.05 -2.67 11.17
N SER A 135 25.16 -3.13 9.93
CA SER A 135 26.24 -4.05 9.52
C SER A 135 27.49 -3.28 9.10
N LEU A 136 27.34 -2.22 8.31
CA LEU A 136 28.46 -1.41 7.84
C LEU A 136 29.08 -0.59 8.98
N VAL A 137 28.28 0.04 9.84
CA VAL A 137 28.81 0.86 10.95
C VAL A 137 29.51 0.00 12.00
N LYS A 138 28.97 -1.18 12.35
CA LYS A 138 29.61 -2.08 13.34
C LYS A 138 30.88 -2.73 12.81
N VAL A 139 30.94 -3.10 11.53
CA VAL A 139 32.16 -3.65 10.92
C VAL A 139 33.23 -2.57 10.75
N ARG A 140 32.85 -1.35 10.37
CA ARG A 140 33.75 -0.19 10.22
C ARG A 140 34.32 0.29 11.56
N ALA A 141 33.50 0.29 12.63
CA ALA A 141 33.94 0.69 13.96
C ALA A 141 34.87 -0.32 14.65
N ARG A 142 34.85 -1.60 14.25
CA ARG A 142 35.72 -2.66 14.83
C ARG A 142 37.03 -2.88 14.06
N ARG A 143 37.16 -2.36 12.83
CA ARG A 143 38.32 -2.59 11.95
C ARG A 143 39.01 -1.29 11.50
N VAL A 144 39.13 -0.31 12.39
CA VAL A 144 40.18 0.71 12.27
C VAL A 144 41.51 0.02 12.56
N GLY A 145 42.07 -0.58 11.51
CA GLY A 145 43.27 -1.40 11.53
C GLY A 145 43.43 -2.34 10.32
N ALA A 146 42.53 -2.35 9.32
CA ALA A 146 42.68 -3.20 8.14
C ALA A 146 42.38 -2.46 6.83
N VAL A 147 43.44 -2.31 6.03
CA VAL A 147 43.58 -1.57 4.75
C VAL A 147 42.80 -2.18 3.57
N HIS A 148 41.90 -3.14 3.78
CA HIS A 148 41.14 -3.83 2.72
C HIS A 148 39.65 -3.43 2.63
N MET A 149 39.27 -2.28 3.18
CA MET A 149 37.86 -1.91 3.39
C MET A 149 37.15 -1.18 2.23
N VAL A 150 37.70 -1.14 1.01
CA VAL A 150 37.13 -0.28 -0.06
C VAL A 150 36.25 -1.05 -1.08
N SER A 151 36.51 -2.33 -1.40
CA SER A 151 35.74 -3.02 -2.47
C SER A 151 34.45 -3.73 -2.03
N ALA A 152 34.30 -4.08 -0.76
CA ALA A 152 33.08 -4.71 -0.25
C ALA A 152 32.00 -3.68 0.11
N THR A 153 32.39 -2.45 0.44
CA THR A 153 31.48 -1.32 0.69
C THR A 153 30.78 -0.85 -0.58
N GLU A 154 31.47 -0.81 -1.73
CA GLU A 154 30.85 -0.44 -3.01
C GLU A 154 29.73 -1.43 -3.41
N LYS A 155 29.99 -2.74 -3.29
CA LYS A 155 28.98 -3.79 -3.57
C LYS A 155 27.80 -3.83 -2.60
N PHE A 156 27.92 -3.25 -1.40
CA PHE A 156 26.84 -3.20 -0.41
C PHE A 156 26.05 -1.89 -0.43
N VAL A 157 26.70 -0.77 -0.75
CA VAL A 157 26.02 0.52 -1.04
C VAL A 157 25.11 0.37 -2.26
N ASP A 158 25.47 -0.53 -3.19
CA ASP A 158 24.61 -0.98 -4.29
C ASP A 158 23.24 -1.50 -3.83
N MET A 159 23.10 -2.17 -2.68
CA MET A 159 21.83 -2.80 -2.31
C MET A 159 20.75 -1.80 -1.88
N THR A 160 21.10 -0.69 -1.24
CA THR A 160 20.11 0.35 -0.91
C THR A 160 19.62 1.03 -2.20
N TYR A 161 20.54 1.31 -3.12
CA TYR A 161 20.25 1.97 -4.38
C TYR A 161 19.47 1.06 -5.36
N TRP A 162 19.78 -0.24 -5.42
CA TRP A 162 19.22 -1.15 -6.45
C TRP A 162 17.81 -1.67 -6.14
N PHE A 163 17.36 -1.66 -4.88
CA PHE A 163 16.08 -2.28 -4.48
C PHE A 163 15.06 -1.28 -3.93
N THR A 164 15.50 -0.28 -3.17
CA THR A 164 14.56 0.66 -2.53
C THR A 164 14.24 1.86 -3.40
N ASP A 165 15.18 2.34 -4.20
CA ASP A 165 14.99 3.50 -5.07
C ASP A 165 13.99 3.23 -6.22
N PRO A 166 14.05 2.09 -6.92
CA PRO A 166 13.07 1.76 -7.96
C PRO A 166 11.62 1.63 -7.43
N LEU A 167 11.45 1.27 -6.16
CA LEU A 167 10.12 1.09 -5.55
C LEU A 167 9.61 2.35 -4.84
N GLN A 168 10.48 3.07 -4.12
CA GLN A 168 10.11 4.13 -3.18
C GLN A 168 10.80 5.47 -3.44
N GLY A 169 11.63 5.59 -4.49
CA GLY A 169 12.30 6.82 -4.88
C GLY A 169 11.29 7.94 -5.09
N ARG A 170 11.51 9.11 -4.46
CA ARG A 170 10.47 10.15 -4.26
C ARG A 170 9.78 10.67 -5.53
N TYR A 171 10.40 10.55 -6.69
CA TYR A 171 9.86 11.07 -7.96
C TYR A 171 9.89 10.06 -9.11
N GLU A 172 10.71 9.01 -9.00
CA GLU A 172 10.85 8.00 -10.05
C GLU A 172 10.47 6.60 -9.58
N GLY A 173 10.13 6.39 -8.30
CA GLY A 173 9.73 5.07 -7.81
C GLY A 173 8.39 4.60 -8.38
N ILE A 174 8.24 3.29 -8.54
CA ILE A 174 7.01 2.66 -9.03
C ILE A 174 5.79 3.04 -8.16
N LEU A 175 5.94 3.15 -6.83
CA LEU A 175 4.82 3.51 -5.95
C LEU A 175 4.40 4.99 -6.12
N PRO A 176 5.31 5.98 -6.11
CA PRO A 176 4.95 7.35 -6.50
C PRO A 176 4.37 7.50 -7.91
N MET A 177 4.85 6.71 -8.89
CA MET A 177 4.26 6.72 -10.23
C MET A 177 2.80 6.23 -10.23
N LEU A 178 2.50 5.21 -9.43
CA LEU A 178 1.13 4.73 -9.25
C LEU A 178 0.27 5.82 -8.59
N ASP A 179 0.77 6.46 -7.54
CA ASP A 179 0.08 7.57 -6.89
C ASP A 179 -0.21 8.67 -7.91
N ASP A 180 0.77 9.12 -8.68
CA ASP A 180 0.59 10.14 -9.72
C ASP A 180 -0.53 9.79 -10.70
N VAL A 181 -0.52 8.58 -11.25
CA VAL A 181 -1.50 8.16 -12.27
C VAL A 181 -2.91 8.14 -11.67
N THR A 182 -3.07 7.65 -10.45
CA THR A 182 -4.39 7.63 -9.77
C THR A 182 -4.96 9.02 -9.45
N HIS A 183 -4.15 10.09 -9.49
CA HIS A 183 -4.66 11.45 -9.31
C HIS A 183 -5.34 12.02 -10.56
N TYR A 184 -5.07 11.45 -11.74
CA TYR A 184 -5.68 11.90 -12.99
C TYR A 184 -6.95 11.11 -13.29
N PRO A 185 -8.07 11.77 -13.61
CA PRO A 185 -9.29 11.07 -13.97
C PRO A 185 -9.13 10.33 -15.31
N ASN A 186 -9.69 9.13 -15.41
CA ASN A 186 -9.71 8.24 -16.58
C ASN A 186 -8.38 7.55 -16.94
N THR A 187 -7.43 7.47 -16.01
CA THR A 187 -6.22 6.69 -16.26
C THR A 187 -6.48 5.20 -16.22
N THR A 188 -5.82 4.45 -17.10
CA THR A 188 -5.90 2.98 -17.14
C THR A 188 -4.63 2.33 -16.61
N ASP A 189 -4.71 1.04 -16.28
CA ASP A 189 -3.54 0.27 -15.84
C ASP A 189 -2.46 0.23 -16.95
N GLU A 190 -2.85 0.25 -18.22
CA GLU A 190 -1.92 0.34 -19.35
C GLU A 190 -1.15 1.66 -19.38
N GLU A 191 -1.78 2.79 -19.06
CA GLU A 191 -1.11 4.09 -18.98
C GLU A 191 -0.12 4.12 -17.81
N PHE A 192 -0.47 3.50 -16.68
CA PHE A 192 0.46 3.31 -15.57
C PHE A 192 1.67 2.47 -16.01
N LEU A 193 1.44 1.34 -16.67
CA LEU A 193 2.52 0.47 -17.15
C LEU A 193 3.41 1.17 -18.18
N GLN A 194 2.83 1.94 -19.09
CA GLN A 194 3.60 2.70 -20.07
C GLN A 194 4.52 3.71 -19.37
N LYS A 195 4.03 4.42 -18.35
CA LYS A 195 4.85 5.33 -17.55
C LYS A 195 5.98 4.59 -16.81
N VAL A 196 5.71 3.39 -16.29
CA VAL A 196 6.74 2.55 -15.67
C VAL A 196 7.76 2.07 -16.70
N MET A 197 7.34 1.70 -17.92
CA MET A 197 8.23 1.30 -19.03
C MET A 197 9.18 2.41 -19.47
N GLU A 198 8.72 3.66 -19.44
CA GLU A 198 9.54 4.82 -19.81
C GLU A 198 10.69 5.05 -18.83
N CYS A 199 10.55 4.60 -17.58
CA CYS A 199 11.55 4.78 -16.53
C CYS A 199 12.33 3.49 -16.19
N TYR A 200 11.77 2.31 -16.47
CA TYR A 200 12.33 1.02 -16.11
C TYR A 200 12.20 0.01 -17.26
N GLU A 201 13.27 -0.73 -17.56
CA GLU A 201 13.27 -1.81 -18.57
C GLU A 201 12.56 -3.10 -18.08
N ASP A 202 11.84 -3.05 -16.96
CA ASP A 202 11.37 -4.22 -16.21
C ASP A 202 9.92 -4.62 -16.52
N VAL A 203 9.38 -4.26 -17.69
CA VAL A 203 8.04 -4.70 -18.10
C VAL A 203 8.15 -5.84 -19.10
N VAL A 204 7.40 -6.92 -18.86
CA VAL A 204 7.41 -8.13 -19.68
C VAL A 204 6.02 -8.50 -20.13
N GLN A 205 5.90 -9.11 -21.30
CA GLN A 205 4.64 -9.67 -21.79
C GLN A 205 4.59 -11.17 -21.49
N ASP A 206 3.45 -11.65 -20.98
CA ASP A 206 3.19 -13.09 -20.85
C ASP A 206 2.82 -13.72 -22.20
N MET A 207 2.77 -15.05 -22.27
CA MET A 207 2.36 -15.81 -23.46
C MET A 207 0.96 -15.43 -23.97
N ASP A 208 0.09 -14.99 -23.06
CA ASP A 208 -1.26 -14.50 -23.37
C ASP A 208 -1.30 -13.01 -23.79
N GLY A 209 -0.16 -12.36 -23.94
CA GLY A 209 -0.04 -10.94 -24.34
C GLY A 209 -0.36 -9.94 -23.21
N LYS A 210 -0.52 -10.41 -21.97
CA LYS A 210 -0.72 -9.55 -20.81
C LYS A 210 0.58 -8.85 -20.43
N THR A 211 0.52 -7.55 -20.19
CA THR A 211 1.65 -6.75 -19.71
C THR A 211 1.81 -6.95 -18.20
N LEU A 212 2.96 -7.49 -17.79
CA LEU A 212 3.31 -7.78 -16.40
C LEU A 212 4.50 -6.92 -15.96
N LEU A 213 4.49 -6.52 -14.69
CA LEU A 213 5.58 -5.79 -14.08
C LEU A 213 6.54 -6.78 -13.43
N ARG A 214 7.76 -6.88 -13.94
CA ARG A 214 8.84 -7.63 -13.29
C ARG A 214 9.52 -6.69 -12.30
N VAL A 215 9.84 -7.15 -11.10
CA VAL A 215 10.70 -6.39 -10.18
C VAL A 215 11.71 -7.34 -9.59
N LYS A 216 12.97 -6.93 -9.61
CA LYS A 216 14.04 -7.66 -8.97
C LYS A 216 14.04 -7.32 -7.48
N HIS A 217 13.68 -8.29 -6.64
CA HIS A 217 13.81 -8.20 -5.19
C HIS A 217 15.09 -8.91 -4.73
N ARG A 218 15.47 -8.72 -3.46
CA ARG A 218 16.59 -9.45 -2.86
C ARG A 218 16.33 -10.95 -2.81
N SER A 219 15.08 -11.35 -2.61
CA SER A 219 14.65 -12.75 -2.60
C SER A 219 14.59 -13.39 -4.00
N GLY A 220 14.78 -12.59 -5.06
CA GLY A 220 14.68 -13.03 -6.45
C GLY A 220 13.79 -12.11 -7.26
N THR A 221 13.62 -12.44 -8.53
CA THR A 221 12.73 -11.70 -9.44
C THR A 221 11.28 -12.11 -9.19
N VAL A 222 10.41 -11.14 -8.95
CA VAL A 222 8.96 -11.33 -8.77
C VAL A 222 8.24 -10.68 -9.93
N VAL A 223 7.15 -11.29 -10.39
CA VAL A 223 6.32 -10.77 -11.48
C VAL A 223 4.97 -10.41 -10.90
N TYR A 224 4.51 -9.20 -11.22
CA TYR A 224 3.28 -8.61 -10.73
C TYR A 224 2.31 -8.40 -11.89
N ASN A 225 1.05 -8.73 -11.65
CA ASN A 225 -0.06 -8.39 -12.54
C ASN A 225 -0.61 -7.01 -12.11
N PRO A 226 -0.55 -5.99 -12.98
CA PRO A 226 -1.09 -4.67 -12.69
C PRO A 226 -2.63 -4.62 -12.71
N GLN A 227 -3.29 -5.59 -13.37
CA GLN A 227 -4.76 -5.74 -13.48
C GLN A 227 -5.35 -6.50 -12.29
#